data_AF-A0A7S1Q8S9-F1
#
_entry.id   AF-A0A7S1Q8S9-F1
#
_cell.length_a   1.000
_cell.length_b   1.000
_cell.length_c   1.000
_cell.angle_alpha   90.00
_cell.angle_beta   90.00
_cell.angle_gamma   90.00
#
_symmetry.space_group_name_H-M   'P 1'
#
loop_
_entity.id
_entity.type
_entity.pdbx_description
1 polymer ?
#
loop_
_entity_poly.entity_id
_entity_poly.type
_entity_poly.pdbx_seq_one_letter_code
_entity_poly.pdbx_strand_id
1 'polypeptide(L)'
;SRSLRVQAPPPPGPSPSASRGRPSPALLPRFAPAMAPKKQGAMKRPAAAPEERASKRAAVTKESGKKGQAQASSKQFGLVSKALLQSTDFPAHVLEMLSTSLPGCLGMPKEQRHPFQQEIAGMVGEVLAKCEAGLQGGVQSAETSLAAVKALKDTDEATERDEAEKLSAKEEAWAAAQTAADEASKALSAAREAQAATEAAKAAGDAEHEAAAEKKARLSSALSDHFLPIKEGGAEPAKVKEGIAAVLAAGGDFSFDATLLKALPSAAQKAFGDRGTFDGLVMDQIEA
;
A
#
# COMPACT_ATOMS: atom_id res chain seq x y z
N SER A 1 38.28 -38.32 21.60
CA SER A 1 38.69 -37.35 20.56
C SER A 1 37.64 -37.24 19.47
N ARG A 2 36.75 -36.23 19.53
CA ARG A 2 35.99 -35.72 18.39
C ARG A 2 35.42 -34.35 18.76
N SER A 3 36.18 -33.30 18.47
CA SER A 3 35.75 -31.92 18.62
C SER A 3 34.90 -31.51 17.44
N LEU A 4 33.63 -31.23 17.68
CA LEU A 4 32.75 -30.50 16.77
C LEU A 4 33.11 -29.01 16.86
N ARG A 5 33.86 -28.51 15.87
CA ARG A 5 34.01 -27.06 15.65
C ARG A 5 32.77 -26.56 14.92
N VAL A 6 31.93 -25.82 15.64
CA VAL A 6 30.88 -24.99 15.05
C VAL A 6 31.56 -23.79 14.39
N GLN A 7 31.41 -23.68 13.07
CA GLN A 7 31.97 -22.61 12.25
C GLN A 7 30.98 -21.43 12.26
N ALA A 8 31.42 -20.28 12.74
CA ALA A 8 30.62 -19.05 12.78
C ALA A 8 30.40 -18.49 11.36
N PRO A 9 29.23 -17.90 11.05
CA PRO A 9 28.97 -17.28 9.75
C PRO A 9 29.73 -15.95 9.59
N PRO A 10 30.14 -15.59 8.36
CA PRO A 10 30.89 -14.37 8.08
C PRO A 10 30.00 -13.11 8.19
N PRO A 11 30.59 -11.92 8.46
CA PRO A 11 29.85 -10.68 8.62
C PRO A 11 29.25 -10.17 7.29
N PRO A 12 28.09 -9.49 7.32
CA PRO A 12 27.51 -8.88 6.14
C PRO A 12 28.35 -7.68 5.68
N GLY A 13 28.69 -7.67 4.38
CA GLY A 13 29.45 -6.60 3.74
C GLY A 13 28.67 -5.27 3.66
N PRO A 14 29.38 -4.14 3.47
CA PRO A 14 28.76 -2.82 3.42
C PRO A 14 27.87 -2.66 2.18
N SER A 15 26.64 -2.20 2.41
CA SER A 15 25.64 -1.91 1.38
C SER A 15 26.07 -0.71 0.51
N PRO A 16 25.91 -0.77 -0.82
CA PRO A 16 26.24 0.35 -1.68
C PRO A 16 25.21 1.47 -1.53
N SER A 17 25.67 2.59 -0.98
CA SER A 17 25.03 3.91 -1.07
C SER A 17 24.82 4.27 -2.54
N ALA A 18 23.57 4.31 -2.97
CA ALA A 18 23.17 4.80 -4.29
C ALA A 18 22.24 6.01 -4.11
N SER A 19 22.83 7.15 -3.76
CA SER A 19 22.22 8.46 -3.98
C SER A 19 22.19 8.76 -5.49
N ARG A 20 21.08 8.47 -6.16
CA ARG A 20 20.76 9.05 -7.46
C ARG A 20 19.46 9.83 -7.32
N GLY A 21 19.61 11.15 -7.24
CA GLY A 21 18.51 12.10 -7.28
C GLY A 21 17.68 11.89 -8.53
N ARG A 22 16.40 11.57 -8.34
CA ARG A 22 15.40 11.67 -9.40
C ARG A 22 15.01 13.14 -9.53
N PRO A 23 14.98 13.71 -10.74
CA PRO A 23 14.40 15.03 -10.96
C PRO A 23 12.87 14.94 -10.82
N SER A 24 12.31 15.91 -10.10
CA SER A 24 10.87 16.09 -9.91
C SER A 24 10.13 16.23 -11.25
N PRO A 25 8.99 15.57 -11.48
CA PRO A 25 8.15 15.84 -12.63
C PRO A 25 7.39 17.17 -12.43
N ALA A 26 7.50 18.04 -13.43
CA ALA A 26 6.82 19.32 -13.50
C ALA A 26 5.29 19.16 -13.47
N LEU A 27 4.64 19.96 -12.64
CA LEU A 27 3.19 20.16 -12.60
C LEU A 27 2.70 20.70 -13.94
N LEU A 28 1.89 19.93 -14.67
CA LEU A 28 1.10 20.42 -15.79
C LEU A 28 -0.21 21.05 -15.27
N PRO A 29 -0.71 22.14 -15.90
CA PRO A 29 -1.90 22.85 -15.47
C PRO A 29 -3.18 22.08 -15.83
N ARG A 30 -4.12 22.06 -14.87
CA ARG A 30 -5.47 21.52 -15.02
C ARG A 30 -6.28 22.36 -16.02
N PHE A 31 -6.64 21.77 -17.15
CA PHE A 31 -7.66 22.32 -18.06
C PHE A 31 -9.06 22.07 -17.48
N ALA A 32 -9.87 23.14 -17.41
CA ALA A 32 -11.27 23.10 -17.01
C ALA A 32 -12.15 22.53 -18.14
N PRO A 33 -13.18 21.70 -17.86
CA PRO A 33 -14.17 21.32 -18.84
C PRO A 33 -15.25 22.40 -18.97
N ALA A 34 -15.42 22.91 -20.19
CA ALA A 34 -16.51 23.78 -20.59
C ALA A 34 -17.66 22.98 -21.22
N MET A 35 -18.88 23.35 -20.80
CA MET A 35 -20.19 23.21 -21.47
C MET A 35 -21.03 21.93 -21.30
N ALA A 36 -22.31 22.16 -20.95
CA ALA A 36 -23.46 21.37 -21.38
C ALA A 36 -24.64 22.32 -21.72
N PRO A 37 -25.31 22.20 -22.89
CA PRO A 37 -26.46 23.03 -23.24
C PRO A 37 -27.78 22.47 -22.67
N LYS A 38 -28.64 23.37 -22.16
CA LYS A 38 -29.99 23.10 -21.65
C LYS A 38 -30.95 22.66 -22.75
N LYS A 39 -31.60 21.51 -22.55
CA LYS A 39 -32.69 20.97 -23.38
C LYS A 39 -33.96 21.81 -23.31
N GLN A 40 -34.57 22.01 -24.48
CA GLN A 40 -35.87 22.63 -24.71
C GLN A 40 -37.00 21.78 -24.13
N GLY A 41 -37.99 22.46 -23.53
CA GLY A 41 -39.18 21.86 -22.96
C GLY A 41 -40.41 21.90 -23.88
N ALA A 42 -41.17 20.81 -23.79
CA ALA A 42 -42.63 20.72 -23.73
C ALA A 42 -43.50 21.17 -24.93
N MET A 43 -43.89 20.15 -25.69
CA MET A 43 -45.21 19.81 -26.25
C MET A 43 -46.40 20.76 -25.98
N LYS A 44 -47.10 21.15 -27.06
CA LYS A 44 -48.51 21.57 -27.05
C LYS A 44 -49.36 20.61 -27.89
N ARG A 45 -50.45 20.16 -27.29
CA ARG A 45 -51.48 19.22 -27.79
C ARG A 45 -52.37 19.88 -28.88
N PRO A 46 -52.91 19.12 -29.86
CA PRO A 46 -54.09 19.54 -30.61
C PRO A 46 -55.37 18.92 -30.04
N ALA A 47 -56.48 19.67 -30.11
CA ALA A 47 -57.82 19.20 -29.76
C ALA A 47 -58.83 19.58 -30.84
N ALA A 48 -59.70 18.60 -31.13
CA ALA A 48 -61.06 18.66 -31.67
C ALA A 48 -61.30 19.06 -33.14
N ALA A 49 -61.92 18.10 -33.86
CA ALA A 49 -62.69 18.25 -35.10
C ALA A 49 -64.06 18.91 -34.86
N PRO A 50 -64.80 19.26 -35.92
CA PRO A 50 -65.91 18.37 -36.31
C PRO A 50 -66.13 18.18 -37.82
N GLU A 51 -66.90 17.13 -38.13
CA GLU A 51 -67.59 16.75 -39.37
C GLU A 51 -68.55 17.88 -39.83
N GLU A 52 -69.17 17.96 -41.02
CA GLU A 52 -69.51 17.06 -42.11
C GLU A 52 -70.07 17.95 -43.26
N ARG A 53 -69.92 17.58 -44.54
CA ARG A 53 -71.01 17.51 -45.55
C ARG A 53 -70.48 17.31 -46.97
N ALA A 54 -70.97 16.23 -47.56
CA ALA A 54 -70.84 15.87 -48.96
C ALA A 54 -71.61 16.83 -49.89
N SER A 55 -71.14 17.01 -51.13
CA SER A 55 -71.95 16.92 -52.36
C SER A 55 -71.19 17.30 -53.63
N LYS A 56 -71.36 16.42 -54.64
CA LYS A 56 -71.38 16.65 -56.09
C LYS A 56 -70.07 16.60 -56.89
N ARG A 57 -69.93 15.43 -57.53
CA ARG A 57 -69.26 15.15 -58.81
C ARG A 57 -69.41 16.29 -59.83
N ALA A 58 -68.32 16.61 -60.50
CA ALA A 58 -68.33 16.93 -61.92
C ALA A 58 -67.05 16.34 -62.55
N ALA A 59 -67.25 15.43 -63.49
CA ALA A 59 -66.21 14.93 -64.35
C ALA A 59 -65.76 16.05 -65.28
N VAL A 60 -64.46 16.38 -65.27
CA VAL A 60 -63.78 16.98 -66.42
C VAL A 60 -62.39 16.35 -66.50
N THR A 61 -62.25 15.48 -67.49
CA THR A 61 -60.99 15.13 -68.14
C THR A 61 -60.25 16.41 -68.54
N LYS A 62 -59.02 16.60 -68.04
CA LYS A 62 -57.93 17.21 -68.81
C LYS A 62 -56.60 17.09 -68.07
N GLU A 63 -55.63 16.57 -68.81
CA GLU A 63 -54.20 16.52 -68.56
C GLU A 63 -53.66 17.71 -67.74
N SER A 64 -53.10 17.41 -66.56
CA SER A 64 -52.16 18.32 -65.91
C SER A 64 -51.15 17.56 -65.06
N GLY A 65 -50.49 16.56 -65.66
CA GLY A 65 -49.37 15.82 -65.06
C GLY A 65 -47.99 16.49 -65.20
N LYS A 66 -47.85 17.54 -66.03
CA LYS A 66 -46.53 18.03 -66.45
C LYS A 66 -45.88 19.12 -65.58
N LYS A 67 -46.62 19.88 -64.77
CA LYS A 67 -46.04 21.00 -63.98
C LYS A 67 -45.41 20.55 -62.65
N GLY A 68 -45.91 19.48 -62.04
CA GLY A 68 -45.35 18.94 -60.79
C GLY A 68 -44.03 18.17 -61.00
N GLN A 69 -43.93 17.40 -62.09
CA GLN A 69 -42.71 16.66 -62.44
C GLN A 69 -41.56 17.60 -62.83
N ALA A 70 -41.80 18.60 -63.68
CA ALA A 70 -40.74 19.51 -64.15
C ALA A 70 -40.10 20.36 -63.02
N GLN A 71 -40.86 20.73 -61.98
CA GLN A 71 -40.33 21.45 -60.81
C GLN A 71 -39.60 20.54 -59.82
N ALA A 72 -39.95 19.26 -59.73
CA ALA A 72 -39.23 18.29 -58.91
C ALA A 72 -37.85 17.96 -59.53
N SER A 73 -37.78 17.84 -60.86
CA SER A 73 -36.54 17.59 -61.60
C SER A 73 -35.52 18.74 -61.44
N SER A 74 -35.96 20.00 -61.47
CA SER A 74 -35.06 21.16 -61.39
C SER A 74 -34.35 21.29 -60.04
N LYS A 75 -35.02 20.96 -58.93
CA LYS A 75 -34.40 20.93 -57.59
C LYS A 75 -33.36 19.83 -57.46
N GLN A 76 -33.62 18.67 -58.06
CA GLN A 76 -32.68 17.54 -58.07
C GLN A 76 -31.42 17.86 -58.89
N PHE A 77 -31.56 18.54 -60.04
CA PHE A 77 -30.41 19.01 -60.82
C PHE A 77 -29.56 20.02 -60.05
N GLY A 78 -30.18 20.91 -59.27
CA GLY A 78 -29.46 21.84 -58.41
C GLY A 78 -28.65 21.16 -57.30
N LEU A 79 -29.12 20.02 -56.78
CA LEU A 79 -28.38 19.22 -55.79
C LEU A 79 -27.21 18.48 -56.44
N VAL A 80 -27.43 17.86 -57.61
CA VAL A 80 -26.38 17.17 -58.36
C VAL A 80 -25.28 18.13 -58.83
N SER A 81 -25.66 19.30 -59.34
CA SER A 81 -24.71 20.37 -59.73
C SER A 81 -23.85 20.81 -58.54
N LYS A 82 -24.44 20.99 -57.35
CA LYS A 82 -23.69 21.31 -56.13
C LYS A 82 -22.74 20.19 -55.71
N ALA A 83 -23.20 18.95 -55.75
CA ALA A 83 -22.37 17.79 -55.40
C ALA A 83 -21.18 17.64 -56.36
N LEU A 84 -21.39 17.85 -57.68
CA LEU A 84 -20.31 17.87 -58.67
C LEU A 84 -19.28 18.96 -58.38
N LEU A 85 -19.72 20.19 -58.10
CA LEU A 85 -18.82 21.31 -57.81
C LEU A 85 -18.05 21.16 -56.49
N GLN A 86 -18.50 20.29 -55.59
CA GLN A 86 -17.81 19.95 -54.33
C GLN A 86 -16.78 18.84 -54.50
N SER A 87 -16.74 18.16 -55.65
CA SER A 87 -15.73 17.16 -55.96
C SER A 87 -14.35 17.79 -56.11
N THR A 88 -13.35 17.29 -55.40
CA THR A 88 -11.95 17.72 -55.54
C THR A 88 -11.16 16.90 -56.55
N ASP A 89 -11.70 15.77 -57.00
CA ASP A 89 -10.97 14.76 -57.79
C ASP A 89 -10.85 15.11 -59.28
N PHE A 90 -11.48 16.20 -59.72
CA PHE A 90 -11.56 16.61 -61.12
C PHE A 90 -11.32 18.12 -61.30
N PRO A 91 -10.80 18.57 -62.47
CA PRO A 91 -10.59 19.98 -62.73
C PRO A 91 -11.90 20.79 -62.69
N ALA A 92 -11.88 21.96 -62.03
CA ALA A 92 -13.05 22.80 -61.81
C ALA A 92 -13.81 23.16 -63.10
N HIS A 93 -13.08 23.43 -64.19
CA HIS A 93 -13.64 23.71 -65.52
C HIS A 93 -14.52 22.55 -66.06
N VAL A 94 -14.14 21.30 -65.79
CA VAL A 94 -14.88 20.11 -66.26
C VAL A 94 -16.15 19.93 -65.43
N LEU A 95 -16.07 20.17 -64.12
CA LEU A 95 -17.23 20.09 -63.21
C LEU A 95 -18.27 21.19 -63.51
N GLU A 96 -17.82 22.39 -63.87
CA GLU A 96 -18.68 23.50 -64.29
C GLU A 96 -19.37 23.22 -65.63
N MET A 97 -18.66 22.65 -66.61
CA MET A 97 -19.22 22.22 -67.89
C MET A 97 -20.25 21.07 -67.72
N LEU A 98 -19.96 20.08 -66.88
CA LEU A 98 -20.90 18.99 -66.57
C LEU A 98 -22.14 19.52 -65.83
N SER A 99 -21.96 20.44 -64.88
CA SER A 99 -23.02 21.12 -64.14
C SER A 99 -24.00 21.88 -65.05
N THR A 100 -23.47 22.68 -65.98
CA THR A 100 -24.27 23.47 -66.93
C THR A 100 -25.00 22.61 -67.96
N SER A 101 -24.47 21.42 -68.26
CA SER A 101 -25.04 20.48 -69.23
C SER A 101 -26.14 19.57 -68.65
N LEU A 102 -26.28 19.50 -67.33
CA LEU A 102 -27.25 18.64 -66.62
C LEU A 102 -28.71 18.81 -67.07
N PRO A 103 -29.25 20.04 -67.22
CA PRO A 103 -30.66 20.22 -67.57
C PRO A 103 -30.98 19.69 -68.98
N GLY A 104 -30.04 19.81 -69.92
CA GLY A 104 -30.19 19.32 -71.29
C GLY A 104 -30.02 17.80 -71.42
N CYS A 105 -29.27 17.17 -70.52
CA CYS A 105 -28.98 15.73 -70.58
C CYS A 105 -29.96 14.89 -69.74
N LEU A 106 -30.33 15.34 -68.54
CA LEU A 106 -31.21 14.60 -67.63
C LEU A 106 -32.67 15.08 -67.65
N GLY A 107 -32.96 16.24 -68.24
CA GLY A 107 -34.31 16.79 -68.39
C GLY A 107 -35.16 16.12 -69.47
N MET A 108 -34.56 15.30 -70.34
CA MET A 108 -35.25 14.51 -71.37
C MET A 108 -35.31 13.02 -71.00
N PRO A 109 -36.40 12.31 -71.38
CA PRO A 109 -36.53 10.88 -71.13
C PRO A 109 -35.42 10.10 -71.82
N LYS A 110 -35.03 8.96 -71.25
CA LYS A 110 -33.85 8.19 -71.68
C LYS A 110 -33.92 7.80 -73.16
N GLU A 111 -35.10 7.50 -73.70
CA GLU A 111 -35.26 7.12 -75.12
C GLU A 111 -35.08 8.30 -76.10
N GLN A 112 -35.15 9.55 -75.63
CA GLN A 112 -35.04 10.75 -76.46
C GLN A 112 -33.68 11.45 -76.32
N ARG A 113 -32.76 10.89 -75.53
CA ARG A 113 -31.43 11.47 -75.35
C ARG A 113 -30.57 11.21 -76.56
N HIS A 114 -29.91 12.25 -77.04
CA HIS A 114 -28.85 12.10 -78.05
C HIS A 114 -27.67 11.31 -77.45
N PRO A 115 -26.91 10.50 -78.23
CA PRO A 115 -25.75 9.74 -77.72
C PRO A 115 -24.78 10.57 -76.88
N PHE A 116 -24.47 11.79 -77.31
CA PHE A 116 -23.62 12.73 -76.56
C PHE A 116 -24.19 13.13 -75.16
N GLN A 117 -25.52 13.26 -75.04
CA GLN A 117 -26.17 13.54 -73.75
C GLN A 117 -26.13 12.32 -72.81
N GLN A 118 -26.10 11.12 -73.40
CA GLN A 118 -25.94 9.88 -72.65
C GLN A 118 -24.50 9.72 -72.14
N GLU A 119 -23.50 10.12 -72.91
CA GLU A 119 -22.10 10.17 -72.48
C GLU A 119 -21.89 11.18 -71.34
N ILE A 120 -22.45 12.40 -71.44
CA ILE A 120 -22.39 13.40 -70.35
C ILE A 120 -23.05 12.88 -69.07
N ALA A 121 -24.22 12.23 -69.18
CA ALA A 121 -24.88 11.61 -68.03
C ALA A 121 -24.04 10.47 -67.41
N GLY A 122 -23.31 9.71 -68.23
CA GLY A 122 -22.34 8.71 -67.78
C GLY A 122 -21.19 9.35 -66.99
N MET A 123 -20.57 10.41 -67.53
CA MET A 123 -19.49 11.14 -66.85
C MET A 123 -19.94 11.72 -65.50
N VAL A 124 -21.15 12.30 -65.43
CA VAL A 124 -21.73 12.76 -64.15
C VAL A 124 -21.88 11.60 -63.16
N GLY A 125 -22.36 10.43 -63.63
CA GLY A 125 -22.48 9.24 -62.81
C GLY A 125 -21.15 8.76 -62.26
N GLU A 126 -20.09 8.77 -63.07
CA GLU A 126 -18.73 8.41 -62.64
C GLU A 126 -18.16 9.37 -61.60
N VAL A 127 -18.35 10.69 -61.78
CA VAL A 127 -17.91 11.69 -60.79
C VAL A 127 -18.63 11.47 -59.46
N LEU A 128 -19.96 11.33 -59.48
CA LEU A 128 -20.73 11.10 -58.25
C LEU A 128 -20.37 9.77 -57.57
N ALA A 129 -20.14 8.70 -58.33
CA ALA A 129 -19.73 7.41 -57.79
C ALA A 129 -18.35 7.49 -57.11
N LYS A 130 -17.41 8.27 -57.67
CA LYS A 130 -16.11 8.54 -57.03
C LYS A 130 -16.25 9.34 -55.74
N CYS A 131 -17.08 10.39 -55.73
CA CYS A 131 -17.37 11.14 -54.50
C CYS A 131 -18.01 10.26 -53.42
N GLU A 132 -18.97 9.41 -53.80
CA GLU A 132 -19.60 8.46 -52.87
C GLU A 132 -18.58 7.48 -52.30
N ALA A 133 -17.72 6.90 -53.15
CA ALA A 133 -16.66 6.01 -52.70
C ALA A 133 -15.65 6.71 -51.76
N GLY A 134 -15.29 7.96 -52.03
CA GLY A 134 -14.42 8.76 -51.16
C GLY A 134 -15.05 9.03 -49.79
N LEU A 135 -16.33 9.41 -49.75
CA LEU A 135 -17.07 9.62 -48.50
C LEU A 135 -17.24 8.31 -47.72
N GLN A 136 -17.58 7.21 -48.39
CA GLN A 136 -17.67 5.88 -47.78
C GLN A 136 -16.32 5.44 -47.20
N GLY A 137 -15.22 5.66 -47.92
CA GLY A 137 -13.86 5.40 -47.43
C GLY A 137 -13.52 6.26 -46.21
N GLY A 138 -13.92 7.53 -46.22
CA GLY A 138 -13.76 8.44 -45.07
C GLY A 138 -14.54 7.97 -43.84
N VAL A 139 -15.79 7.52 -44.02
CA VAL A 139 -16.61 6.94 -42.95
C VAL A 139 -15.95 5.68 -42.40
N GLN A 140 -15.54 4.74 -43.25
CA GLN A 140 -14.89 3.50 -42.82
C GLN A 140 -13.58 3.77 -42.05
N SER A 141 -12.77 4.73 -42.51
CA SER A 141 -11.55 5.15 -41.83
C SER A 141 -11.84 5.77 -40.46
N ALA A 142 -12.84 6.66 -40.38
CA ALA A 142 -13.25 7.27 -39.13
C ALA A 142 -13.85 6.25 -38.14
N GLU A 143 -14.65 5.29 -38.61
CA GLU A 143 -15.19 4.20 -37.80
C GLU A 143 -14.08 3.31 -37.25
N THR A 144 -13.07 2.98 -38.08
CA THR A 144 -11.90 2.20 -37.66
C THR A 144 -11.09 2.95 -36.60
N SER A 145 -10.84 4.25 -36.81
CA SER A 145 -10.13 5.09 -35.85
C SER A 145 -10.90 5.21 -34.52
N LEU A 146 -12.22 5.40 -34.59
CA LEU A 146 -13.08 5.49 -33.42
C LEU A 146 -13.14 4.16 -32.64
N ALA A 147 -13.17 3.02 -33.33
CA ALA A 147 -13.07 1.71 -32.70
C ALA A 147 -11.72 1.53 -31.98
N ALA A 148 -10.62 1.94 -32.60
CA ALA A 148 -9.29 1.88 -31.99
C ALA A 148 -9.18 2.77 -30.74
N VAL A 149 -9.67 4.01 -30.81
CA VAL A 149 -9.66 4.94 -29.65
C VAL A 149 -10.54 4.43 -28.51
N LYS A 150 -11.70 3.84 -28.82
CA LYS A 150 -12.55 3.21 -27.79
C LYS A 150 -11.85 2.05 -27.11
N ALA A 151 -11.21 1.17 -27.87
CA ALA A 151 -10.46 0.05 -27.32
C ALA A 151 -9.32 0.52 -26.39
N LEU A 152 -8.57 1.55 -26.80
CA LEU A 152 -7.53 2.15 -25.96
C LEU A 152 -8.10 2.75 -24.67
N LYS A 153 -9.22 3.47 -24.78
CA LYS A 153 -9.89 4.04 -23.61
C LYS A 153 -10.35 2.96 -22.64
N ASP A 154 -10.94 1.88 -23.13
CA ASP A 154 -11.40 0.78 -22.28
C ASP A 154 -10.20 0.09 -21.58
N THR A 155 -9.07 -0.06 -22.28
CA THR A 155 -7.84 -0.58 -21.66
C THR A 155 -7.26 0.37 -20.63
N ASP A 156 -7.20 1.67 -20.91
CA ASP A 156 -6.67 2.67 -19.99
C ASP A 156 -7.53 2.72 -18.72
N GLU A 157 -8.85 2.78 -18.85
CA GLU A 157 -9.77 2.76 -17.69
C GLU A 157 -9.66 1.46 -16.89
N ALA A 158 -9.40 0.31 -17.53
CA ALA A 158 -9.14 -0.93 -16.81
C ALA A 158 -7.83 -0.84 -16.02
N THR A 159 -6.75 -0.36 -16.64
CA THR A 159 -5.46 -0.21 -15.96
C THR A 159 -5.49 0.82 -14.83
N GLU A 160 -6.24 1.92 -14.99
CA GLU A 160 -6.41 2.93 -13.95
C GLU A 160 -7.13 2.34 -12.72
N ARG A 161 -8.16 1.52 -12.93
CA ARG A 161 -8.85 0.81 -11.83
C ARG A 161 -7.90 -0.16 -11.13
N ASP A 162 -7.19 -0.99 -11.88
CA ASP A 162 -6.24 -1.97 -11.32
C ASP A 162 -5.13 -1.27 -10.52
N GLU A 163 -4.56 -0.18 -11.02
CA GLU A 163 -3.52 0.56 -10.31
C GLU A 163 -4.06 1.33 -9.09
N ALA A 164 -5.29 1.84 -9.15
CA ALA A 164 -5.94 2.46 -7.99
C ALA A 164 -6.17 1.44 -6.87
N GLU A 165 -6.62 0.23 -7.19
CA GLU A 165 -6.78 -0.86 -6.23
C GLU A 165 -5.44 -1.28 -5.61
N LYS A 166 -4.40 -1.44 -6.43
CA LYS A 166 -3.03 -1.74 -5.95
C LYS A 166 -2.47 -0.64 -5.06
N LEU A 167 -2.76 0.62 -5.37
CA LEU A 167 -2.33 1.75 -4.57
C LEU A 167 -3.02 1.75 -3.20
N SER A 168 -4.34 1.60 -3.17
CA SER A 168 -5.12 1.49 -1.93
C SER A 168 -4.61 0.34 -1.05
N ALA A 169 -4.39 -0.85 -1.63
CA ALA A 169 -3.88 -1.99 -0.89
C ALA A 169 -2.47 -1.75 -0.31
N LYS A 170 -1.60 -1.02 -1.04
CA LYS A 170 -0.27 -0.65 -0.55
C LYS A 170 -0.32 0.38 0.56
N GLU A 171 -1.23 1.35 0.50
CA GLU A 171 -1.42 2.35 1.55
C GLU A 171 -1.90 1.69 2.85
N GLU A 172 -2.85 0.76 2.78
CA GLU A 172 -3.31 -0.03 3.93
C GLU A 172 -2.18 -0.89 4.53
N ALA A 173 -1.44 -1.60 3.67
CA ALA A 173 -0.32 -2.42 4.11
C ALA A 173 0.79 -1.58 4.77
N TRP A 174 1.05 -0.38 4.24
CA TRP A 174 2.04 0.54 4.81
C TRP A 174 1.60 1.08 6.18
N ALA A 175 0.34 1.49 6.32
CA ALA A 175 -0.21 1.94 7.61
C ALA A 175 -0.18 0.83 8.67
N ALA A 176 -0.51 -0.41 8.29
CA ALA A 176 -0.41 -1.57 9.18
C ALA A 176 1.05 -1.84 9.60
N ALA A 177 1.98 -1.80 8.65
CA ALA A 177 3.41 -2.00 8.92
C ALA A 177 3.99 -0.90 9.84
N GLN A 178 3.56 0.35 9.66
CA GLN A 178 3.98 1.46 10.52
C GLN A 178 3.50 1.25 11.96
N THR A 179 2.23 0.88 12.14
CA THR A 179 1.65 0.58 13.45
C THR A 179 2.40 -0.57 14.14
N ALA A 180 2.66 -1.66 13.41
CA ALA A 180 3.40 -2.81 13.93
C ALA A 180 4.85 -2.45 14.33
N ALA A 181 5.51 -1.57 13.57
CA ALA A 181 6.86 -1.09 13.89
C ALA A 181 6.88 -0.25 15.18
N ASP A 182 5.90 0.64 15.36
CA ASP A 182 5.77 1.45 16.57
C ASP A 182 5.51 0.60 17.81
N GLU A 183 4.64 -0.41 17.70
CA GLU A 183 4.37 -1.37 18.78
C GLU A 183 5.61 -2.20 19.13
N ALA A 184 6.32 -2.72 18.12
CA ALA A 184 7.55 -3.48 18.32
C ALA A 184 8.65 -2.62 18.99
N SER A 185 8.76 -1.35 18.61
CA SER A 185 9.72 -0.41 19.21
C SER A 185 9.42 -0.16 20.70
N LYS A 186 8.15 0.05 21.05
CA LYS A 186 7.71 0.18 22.45
C LYS A 186 7.99 -1.10 23.25
N ALA A 187 7.65 -2.26 22.70
CA ALA A 187 7.90 -3.55 23.34
C ALA A 187 9.41 -3.79 23.58
N LEU A 188 10.25 -3.43 22.61
CA LEU A 188 11.71 -3.52 22.74
C LEU A 188 12.25 -2.60 23.84
N SER A 189 11.75 -1.37 23.95
CA SER A 189 12.14 -0.46 25.03
C SER A 189 11.79 -1.04 26.41
N ALA A 190 10.54 -1.51 26.58
CA ALA A 190 10.09 -2.13 27.82
C ALA A 190 10.91 -3.39 28.18
N ALA A 191 11.22 -4.23 27.19
CA ALA A 191 12.04 -5.42 27.40
C ALA A 191 13.47 -5.07 27.85
N ARG A 192 14.07 -3.99 27.32
CA ARG A 192 15.39 -3.52 27.75
C ARG A 192 15.39 -2.98 29.18
N GLU A 193 14.37 -2.21 29.54
CA GLU A 193 14.21 -1.72 30.91
C GLU A 193 14.05 -2.88 31.90
N ALA A 194 13.20 -3.86 31.56
CA ALA A 194 13.02 -5.06 32.36
C ALA A 194 14.32 -5.87 32.49
N GLN A 195 15.07 -6.04 31.39
CA GLN A 195 16.38 -6.71 31.42
C GLN A 195 17.34 -6.00 32.38
N ALA A 196 17.50 -4.68 32.25
CA ALA A 196 18.39 -3.90 33.10
C ALA A 196 18.01 -4.02 34.59
N ALA A 197 16.71 -3.97 34.90
CA ALA A 197 16.22 -4.16 36.27
C ALA A 197 16.54 -5.57 36.80
N THR A 198 16.36 -6.60 35.98
CA THR A 198 16.67 -7.99 36.38
C THR A 198 18.17 -8.22 36.56
N GLU A 199 19.03 -7.61 35.74
CA GLU A 199 20.48 -7.72 35.89
C GLU A 199 20.96 -7.00 37.15
N ALA A 200 20.40 -5.83 37.48
CA ALA A 200 20.69 -5.12 38.72
C ALA A 200 20.25 -5.93 39.95
N ALA A 201 19.04 -6.50 39.93
CA ALA A 201 18.54 -7.33 41.01
C ALA A 201 19.38 -8.60 41.19
N LYS A 202 19.81 -9.22 40.09
CA LYS A 202 20.71 -10.37 40.12
C LYS A 202 22.06 -10.00 40.74
N ALA A 203 22.69 -8.90 40.31
CA ALA A 203 23.97 -8.47 40.85
C ALA A 203 23.90 -8.17 42.35
N ALA A 204 22.81 -7.55 42.81
CA ALA A 204 22.57 -7.33 44.25
C ALA A 204 22.42 -8.66 45.01
N GLY A 205 21.60 -9.59 44.49
CA GLY A 205 21.40 -10.90 45.09
C GLY A 205 22.69 -11.75 45.12
N ASP A 206 23.49 -11.72 44.06
CA ASP A 206 24.78 -12.42 44.00
C ASP A 206 25.75 -11.87 45.06
N ALA A 207 25.81 -10.54 45.24
CA ALA A 207 26.63 -9.92 46.28
C ALA A 207 26.16 -10.27 47.71
N GLU A 208 24.85 -10.27 47.96
CA GLU A 208 24.28 -10.69 49.25
C GLU A 208 24.57 -12.17 49.53
N HIS A 209 24.45 -13.03 48.52
CA HIS A 209 24.75 -14.44 48.63
C HIS A 209 26.23 -14.70 48.93
N GLU A 210 27.15 -14.02 48.24
CA GLU A 210 28.59 -14.11 48.52
C GLU A 210 28.91 -13.66 49.94
N ALA A 211 28.36 -12.52 50.39
CA ALA A 211 28.54 -12.04 51.76
C ALA A 211 28.01 -13.03 52.80
N ALA A 212 26.85 -13.65 52.55
CA ALA A 212 26.29 -14.68 53.41
C ALA A 212 27.12 -15.97 53.40
N ALA A 213 27.67 -16.37 52.26
CA ALA A 213 28.54 -17.53 52.12
C ALA A 213 29.86 -17.35 52.87
N GLU A 214 30.49 -16.18 52.78
CA GLU A 214 31.69 -15.83 53.56
C GLU A 214 31.41 -15.87 55.06
N LYS A 215 30.30 -15.26 55.49
CA LYS A 215 29.82 -15.28 56.88
C LYS A 215 29.66 -16.72 57.37
N LYS A 216 28.96 -17.56 56.62
CA LYS A 216 28.80 -18.98 56.94
C LYS A 216 30.15 -19.69 57.05
N ALA A 217 31.05 -19.48 56.10
CA ALA A 217 32.38 -20.10 56.11
C ALA A 217 33.19 -19.69 57.35
N ARG A 218 33.15 -18.41 57.75
CA ARG A 218 33.81 -17.92 58.97
C ARG A 218 33.23 -18.56 60.23
N LEU A 219 31.90 -18.67 60.36
CA LEU A 219 31.29 -19.38 61.48
C LEU A 219 31.67 -20.85 61.52
N SER A 220 31.58 -21.53 60.37
CA SER A 220 31.90 -22.95 60.29
C SER A 220 33.36 -23.22 60.68
N SER A 221 34.31 -22.39 60.23
CA SER A 221 35.72 -22.50 60.63
C SER A 221 35.93 -22.14 62.10
N ALA A 222 35.30 -21.08 62.61
CA ALA A 222 35.40 -20.74 64.04
C ALA A 222 34.85 -21.86 64.94
N LEU A 223 33.78 -22.52 64.51
CA LEU A 223 33.20 -23.67 65.20
C LEU A 223 34.14 -24.88 65.15
N SER A 224 34.54 -25.33 63.95
CA SER A 224 35.30 -26.58 63.76
C SER A 224 36.76 -26.47 64.21
N ASP A 225 37.42 -25.37 63.90
CA ASP A 225 38.88 -25.27 63.99
C ASP A 225 39.33 -24.69 65.33
N HIS A 226 38.43 -23.99 66.03
CA HIS A 226 38.75 -23.30 67.29
C HIS A 226 37.85 -23.73 68.44
N PHE A 227 36.53 -23.62 68.28
CA PHE A 227 35.59 -23.84 69.38
C PHE A 227 35.53 -25.30 69.82
N LEU A 228 35.32 -26.25 68.90
CA LEU A 228 35.23 -27.68 69.24
C LEU A 228 36.50 -28.22 69.92
N PRO A 229 37.73 -27.94 69.44
CA PRO A 229 38.95 -28.36 70.15
C PRO A 229 39.07 -27.76 71.57
N ILE A 230 38.63 -26.52 71.77
CA ILE A 230 38.62 -25.88 73.10
C ILE A 230 37.57 -26.52 73.99
N LYS A 231 36.39 -26.85 73.46
CA LYS A 231 35.30 -27.50 74.20
C LYS A 231 35.72 -28.89 74.68
N GLU A 232 36.27 -29.72 73.80
CA GLU A 232 36.63 -31.12 74.07
C GLU A 232 37.96 -31.28 74.83
N GLY A 233 38.69 -30.18 75.06
CA GLY A 233 39.99 -30.21 75.73
C GLY A 233 41.15 -30.72 74.86
N GLY A 234 40.96 -30.79 73.54
CA GLY A 234 41.97 -31.17 72.55
C GLY A 234 42.82 -29.99 72.03
N ALA A 235 42.53 -28.76 72.44
CA ALA A 235 43.27 -27.58 72.01
C ALA A 235 44.66 -27.46 72.67
N GLU A 236 45.67 -27.14 71.86
CA GLU A 236 47.03 -26.85 72.31
C GLU A 236 47.05 -25.56 73.15
N PRO A 237 47.71 -25.52 74.33
CA PRO A 237 47.64 -24.38 75.26
C PRO A 237 48.14 -23.06 74.66
N ALA A 238 49.03 -23.12 73.66
CA ALA A 238 49.50 -21.96 72.91
C ALA A 238 48.43 -21.34 72.00
N LYS A 239 47.45 -22.13 71.53
CA LYS A 239 46.42 -21.74 70.55
C LYS A 239 45.06 -21.41 71.18
N VAL A 240 44.85 -21.76 72.45
CA VAL A 240 43.58 -21.49 73.17
C VAL A 240 43.21 -20.01 73.15
N LYS A 241 44.17 -19.10 73.39
CA LYS A 241 43.90 -17.66 73.37
C LYS A 241 43.52 -17.13 71.98
N GLU A 242 44.17 -17.66 70.95
CA GLU A 242 43.88 -17.32 69.55
C GLU A 242 42.50 -17.85 69.13
N GLY A 243 42.17 -19.09 69.50
CA GLY A 243 40.86 -19.67 69.25
C GLY A 243 39.72 -18.95 69.98
N ILE A 244 39.93 -18.52 71.24
CA ILE A 244 38.95 -17.68 71.95
C ILE A 244 38.74 -16.36 71.21
N ALA A 245 39.81 -15.69 70.76
CA ALA A 245 39.70 -14.44 70.01
C ALA A 245 38.94 -14.64 68.69
N ALA A 246 39.17 -15.75 67.97
CA ALA A 246 38.46 -16.08 66.74
C ALA A 246 36.96 -16.36 66.98
N VAL A 247 36.61 -17.09 68.04
CA VAL A 247 35.21 -17.36 68.41
C VAL A 247 34.50 -16.08 68.89
N LEU A 248 35.18 -15.20 69.62
CA LEU A 248 34.62 -13.90 69.99
C LEU A 248 34.38 -12.99 68.80
N ALA A 249 35.32 -12.95 67.84
CA ALA A 249 35.17 -12.17 66.61
C ALA A 249 33.99 -12.68 65.78
N ALA A 250 33.90 -14.00 65.59
CA ALA A 250 32.77 -14.62 64.91
C ALA A 250 31.44 -14.38 65.67
N GLY A 251 31.40 -14.57 66.99
CA GLY A 251 30.19 -14.30 67.78
C GLY A 251 29.74 -12.83 67.72
N GLY A 252 30.69 -11.88 67.64
CA GLY A 252 30.41 -10.45 67.46
C GLY A 252 29.76 -10.13 66.12
N ASP A 253 30.27 -10.71 65.02
CA ASP A 253 29.74 -10.52 63.66
C ASP A 253 28.30 -11.05 63.50
N PHE A 254 27.89 -12.00 64.34
CA PHE A 254 26.57 -12.65 64.31
C PHE A 254 25.64 -12.24 65.46
N SER A 255 26.01 -11.20 66.21
CA SER A 255 25.20 -10.67 67.31
C SER A 255 24.84 -11.73 68.36
N PHE A 256 25.78 -12.63 68.69
CA PHE A 256 25.62 -13.53 69.82
C PHE A 256 25.46 -12.74 71.11
N ASP A 257 24.82 -13.34 72.12
CA ASP A 257 24.52 -12.64 73.36
C ASP A 257 25.78 -12.04 74.00
N ALA A 258 25.74 -10.74 74.26
CA ALA A 258 26.91 -9.99 74.71
C ALA A 258 27.40 -10.42 76.11
N THR A 259 26.51 -10.99 76.93
CA THR A 259 26.90 -11.53 78.25
C THR A 259 27.56 -12.90 78.10
N LEU A 260 27.08 -13.71 77.16
CA LEU A 260 27.67 -14.99 76.79
C LEU A 260 29.09 -14.82 76.22
N LEU A 261 29.29 -13.86 75.30
CA LEU A 261 30.62 -13.54 74.76
C LEU A 261 31.58 -13.02 75.84
N LYS A 262 31.11 -12.30 76.85
CA LYS A 262 31.95 -11.85 77.98
C LYS A 262 32.34 -13.00 78.92
N ALA A 263 31.48 -14.01 79.06
CA ALA A 263 31.75 -15.18 79.90
C ALA A 263 32.67 -16.20 79.23
N LEU A 264 32.68 -16.27 77.89
CA LEU A 264 33.46 -17.25 77.11
C LEU A 264 34.95 -17.30 77.47
N PRO A 265 35.70 -16.18 77.57
CA PRO A 265 37.14 -16.24 77.88
C PRO A 265 37.43 -16.87 79.23
N SER A 266 36.60 -16.59 80.23
CA SER A 266 36.77 -17.12 81.59
C SER A 266 36.49 -18.62 81.66
N ALA A 267 35.52 -19.12 80.89
CA ALA A 267 35.19 -20.53 80.79
C ALA A 267 36.20 -21.32 79.92
N ALA A 268 36.62 -20.73 78.80
CA ALA A 268 37.49 -21.35 77.80
C ALA A 268 38.96 -21.46 78.22
N GLN A 269 39.43 -20.54 79.07
CA GLN A 269 40.80 -20.53 79.56
C GLN A 269 41.05 -21.58 80.67
N LYS A 270 40.00 -22.12 81.30
CA LYS A 270 40.10 -23.22 82.26
C LYS A 270 40.31 -24.55 81.51
N ALA A 271 41.13 -25.42 82.09
CA ALA A 271 41.30 -26.79 81.59
C ALA A 271 39.96 -27.54 81.66
N PHE A 272 39.75 -28.51 80.77
CA PHE A 272 38.48 -29.24 80.66
C PHE A 272 37.99 -29.80 82.01
N GLY A 273 38.89 -30.37 82.83
CA GLY A 273 38.58 -30.90 84.15
C GLY A 273 38.33 -29.86 85.24
N ASP A 274 38.74 -28.61 85.03
CA ASP A 274 38.61 -27.50 86.00
C ASP A 274 37.42 -26.58 85.69
N ARG A 275 36.62 -26.89 84.67
CA ARG A 275 35.40 -26.16 84.32
C ARG A 275 34.26 -26.52 85.27
N GLY A 276 33.68 -25.51 85.92
CA GLY A 276 32.50 -25.67 86.78
C GLY A 276 31.21 -25.77 85.96
N THR A 277 30.08 -26.02 86.64
CA THR A 277 28.75 -26.15 86.00
C THR A 277 28.38 -24.93 85.13
N PHE A 278 28.74 -23.73 85.56
CA PHE A 278 28.52 -22.50 84.78
C PHE A 278 29.41 -22.43 83.54
N ASP A 279 30.68 -22.82 83.63
CA ASP A 279 31.60 -22.83 82.49
C ASP A 279 31.15 -23.83 81.40
N GLY A 280 30.61 -24.98 81.82
CA GLY A 280 29.99 -25.96 80.93
C GLY A 280 28.76 -25.39 80.22
N LEU A 281 27.86 -24.71 80.96
CA LEU A 281 26.68 -24.07 80.39
C LEU A 281 27.03 -23.00 79.35
N VAL A 282 28.07 -22.19 79.61
CA VAL A 282 28.56 -21.17 78.67
C VAL A 282 29.07 -21.82 77.38
N MET A 283 29.77 -22.96 77.46
CA MET A 283 30.22 -23.69 76.28
C MET A 283 29.04 -24.30 75.51
N ASP A 284 28.07 -24.91 76.19
CA ASP A 284 26.92 -25.50 75.52
C ASP A 284 26.02 -24.44 74.86
N GLN A 285 25.87 -23.27 75.48
CA GLN A 285 25.08 -22.15 74.93
C GLN A 285 25.74 -21.46 73.72
N ILE A 286 27.06 -21.57 73.54
CA ILE A 286 27.77 -20.97 72.39
C ILE A 286 27.72 -21.88 71.15
N GLU A 287 27.54 -23.18 71.35
CA GLU A 287 27.39 -24.15 70.26
C GLU A 287 25.97 -24.21 69.69
N ALA A 288 24.97 -23.91 70.54
CA ALA A 288 23.55 -23.98 70.22
C ALA A 288 23.10 -22.86 69.26
#